data_AF-A0A963WJD5-F1
#
_entry.id   AF-A0A963WJD5-F1
#
_cell.length_a   1.000
_cell.length_b   1.000
_cell.length_c   1.000
_cell.angle_alpha   90.00
_cell.angle_beta   90.00
_cell.angle_gamma   90.00
#
_symmetry.space_group_name_H-M   'P 1'
#
loop_
_entity.id
_entity.type
_entity.pdbx_description
1 polymer ?
#
loop_
_entity_poly.entity_id
_entity_poly.type
_entity_poly.pdbx_seq_one_letter_code
_entity_poly.pdbx_strand_id
1 'polypeptide(L)'
;MAAVGTINSGPIEFDVEERQKQVVGDGPRLAPLKMDEISEEGMEQVREIRNAFKIPEDGSIPDVSLITLRHPGMFRCQMAMGIELVARGTIPARERELAVLRLAWLARAPFEWSEHVVIGKKCGVTAEEIERVTQGSSAEGWSEHEAAVLRAVEELLGNQCISDETWETLARTYDEKQLLELPMLAGSYLMTAFQQNSIRTPLNKAYTGLNDR
;
A
#
# COMPACT_ATOMS: atom_id res chain seq x y z
N MET A 1 2.24 21.16 -20.16
CA MET A 1 1.25 20.82 -21.22
C MET A 1 -0.13 20.66 -20.60
N ALA A 2 -1.25 20.82 -21.33
CA ALA A 2 -2.58 20.50 -20.78
C ALA A 2 -2.65 19.01 -20.40
N ALA A 3 -3.25 18.70 -19.24
CA ALA A 3 -3.38 17.34 -18.74
C ALA A 3 -3.99 16.41 -19.80
N VAL A 4 -3.29 15.31 -20.11
CA VAL A 4 -3.79 14.26 -21.00
C VAL A 4 -4.83 13.45 -20.22
N GLY A 5 -6.09 13.89 -20.24
CA GLY A 5 -7.22 13.17 -19.64
C GLY A 5 -7.77 13.78 -18.35
N THR A 6 -8.99 13.40 -18.00
CA THR A 6 -9.68 13.81 -16.77
C THR A 6 -9.25 12.89 -15.64
N ILE A 7 -8.66 13.45 -14.60
CA ILE A 7 -8.25 12.70 -13.40
C ILE A 7 -9.37 12.83 -12.37
N ASN A 8 -9.83 11.72 -11.82
CA ASN A 8 -10.74 11.78 -10.68
C ASN A 8 -9.92 12.05 -9.41
N SER A 9 -9.80 13.33 -9.05
CA SER A 9 -9.17 13.81 -7.81
C SER A 9 -10.10 13.81 -6.60
N GLY A 10 -11.32 13.31 -6.78
CA GLY A 10 -12.38 13.26 -5.78
C GLY A 10 -12.63 11.86 -5.25
N PRO A 11 -13.78 11.64 -4.58
CA PRO A 11 -14.16 10.32 -4.14
C PRO A 11 -14.37 9.38 -5.34
N ILE A 12 -14.15 8.08 -5.09
CA ILE A 12 -14.53 7.03 -6.03
C ILE A 12 -15.78 6.32 -5.49
N GLU A 13 -16.76 6.09 -6.36
CA GLU A 13 -17.97 5.37 -6.00
C GLU A 13 -17.79 3.88 -6.24
N PHE A 14 -17.91 3.09 -5.17
CA PHE A 14 -18.04 1.64 -5.24
C PHE A 14 -18.71 1.12 -3.97
N ASP A 15 -19.40 -0.02 -4.06
CA ASP A 15 -19.96 -0.70 -2.89
C ASP A 15 -18.82 -1.36 -2.10
N VAL A 16 -18.54 -0.79 -0.92
CA VAL A 16 -17.45 -1.24 -0.05
C VAL A 16 -17.71 -2.65 0.48
N GLU A 17 -18.94 -2.98 0.83
CA GLU A 17 -19.31 -4.29 1.36
C GLU A 17 -19.22 -5.37 0.28
N GLU A 18 -19.74 -5.09 -0.92
CA GLU A 18 -19.65 -6.02 -2.04
C GLU A 18 -18.19 -6.23 -2.46
N ARG A 19 -17.40 -5.17 -2.50
CA ARG A 19 -15.97 -5.26 -2.83
C ARG A 19 -15.21 -6.04 -1.77
N GLN A 20 -15.49 -5.80 -0.50
CA GLN A 20 -14.85 -6.53 0.59
C GLN A 20 -15.22 -8.01 0.53
N LYS A 21 -16.50 -8.34 0.33
CA LYS A 21 -16.95 -9.72 0.12
C LYS A 21 -16.26 -10.37 -1.08
N GLN A 22 -16.09 -9.64 -2.20
CA GLN A 22 -15.42 -10.15 -3.40
C GLN A 22 -13.96 -10.57 -3.15
N VAL A 23 -13.23 -9.76 -2.37
CA VAL A 23 -11.78 -9.92 -2.17
C VAL A 23 -11.45 -10.79 -0.97
N VAL A 24 -12.23 -10.75 0.11
CA VAL A 24 -11.90 -11.48 1.36
C VAL A 24 -13.00 -12.42 1.85
N GLY A 25 -14.20 -12.39 1.28
CA GLY A 25 -15.37 -13.12 1.78
C GLY A 25 -15.34 -14.64 1.58
N ASP A 26 -14.69 -15.13 0.52
CA ASP A 26 -14.63 -16.57 0.19
C ASP A 26 -13.31 -17.23 0.66
N GLY A 27 -12.48 -16.51 1.43
CA GLY A 27 -11.12 -16.94 1.79
C GLY A 27 -10.11 -16.86 0.64
N PRO A 28 -8.84 -17.20 0.92
CA PRO A 28 -7.76 -17.05 -0.05
C PRO A 28 -7.83 -18.08 -1.18
N ARG A 29 -7.51 -17.66 -2.40
CA ARG A 29 -7.40 -18.57 -3.57
C ARG A 29 -6.22 -19.52 -3.45
N LEU A 30 -5.22 -19.13 -2.66
CA LEU A 30 -4.06 -19.94 -2.30
C LEU A 30 -4.01 -20.02 -0.77
N ALA A 31 -4.15 -21.20 -0.20
CA ALA A 31 -4.01 -21.36 1.24
C ALA A 31 -2.57 -20.99 1.68
N PRO A 32 -2.39 -20.37 2.86
CA PRO A 32 -1.06 -20.21 3.47
C PRO A 32 -0.32 -21.54 3.52
N LEU A 33 0.97 -21.55 3.19
CA LEU A 33 1.81 -22.72 3.37
C LEU A 33 1.88 -23.08 4.86
N LYS A 34 1.86 -24.38 5.15
CA LYS A 34 2.31 -24.87 6.45
C LYS A 34 3.83 -24.85 6.51
N MET A 35 4.39 -24.79 7.71
CA MET A 35 5.84 -24.71 7.92
C MET A 35 6.63 -25.85 7.28
N ASP A 36 6.05 -27.06 7.18
CA ASP A 36 6.63 -28.24 6.54
C ASP A 36 6.48 -28.27 5.01
N GLU A 37 5.69 -27.36 4.43
CA GLU A 37 5.51 -27.19 2.98
C GLU A 37 6.44 -26.11 2.39
N ILE A 38 7.14 -25.35 3.24
CA ILE A 38 8.04 -24.27 2.82
C ILE A 38 9.36 -24.88 2.31
N SER A 39 9.81 -24.44 1.14
CA SER A 39 11.10 -24.85 0.58
C SER A 39 12.27 -24.43 1.48
N GLU A 40 13.44 -25.04 1.29
CA GLU A 40 14.65 -24.66 2.03
C GLU A 40 14.99 -23.16 1.85
N GLU A 41 14.87 -22.65 0.61
CA GLU A 41 15.02 -21.21 0.32
C GLU A 41 13.97 -20.37 1.06
N GLY A 42 12.70 -20.80 1.05
CA GLY A 42 11.65 -20.08 1.77
C GLY A 42 11.87 -20.08 3.28
N MET A 43 12.44 -21.15 3.84
CA MET A 43 12.77 -21.24 5.26
C MET A 43 13.94 -20.32 5.65
N GLU A 44 14.88 -20.05 4.75
CA GLU A 44 15.86 -18.99 4.93
C GLU A 44 15.16 -17.63 5.08
N GLN A 45 14.22 -17.32 4.18
CA GLN A 45 13.46 -16.08 4.21
C GLN A 45 12.56 -15.97 5.45
N VAL A 46 11.98 -17.07 5.94
CA VAL A 46 11.26 -17.07 7.22
C VAL A 46 12.17 -16.64 8.37
N ARG A 47 13.42 -17.13 8.41
CA ARG A 47 14.39 -16.71 9.44
C ARG A 47 14.71 -15.22 9.34
N GLU A 48 14.84 -14.69 8.12
CA GLU A 48 15.05 -13.26 7.87
C GLU A 48 13.87 -12.42 8.38
N ILE A 49 12.63 -12.78 8.05
CA ILE A 49 11.41 -12.12 8.53
C ILE A 49 11.37 -12.13 10.06
N ARG A 50 11.61 -13.29 10.69
CA ARG A 50 11.61 -13.40 12.15
C ARG A 50 12.60 -12.44 12.79
N ASN A 51 13.81 -12.36 12.25
CA ASN A 51 14.83 -11.46 12.77
C ASN A 51 14.47 -9.99 12.55
N ALA A 52 13.95 -9.64 11.37
CA ALA A 52 13.57 -8.26 11.02
C ALA A 52 12.43 -7.74 11.90
N PHE A 53 11.38 -8.55 12.08
CA PHE A 53 10.16 -8.16 12.82
C PHE A 53 10.15 -8.64 14.28
N LYS A 54 11.24 -9.24 14.77
CA LYS A 54 11.37 -9.80 16.12
C LYS A 54 10.24 -10.78 16.47
N ILE A 55 9.86 -11.61 15.51
CA ILE A 55 8.85 -12.66 15.70
C ILE A 55 9.51 -13.84 16.45
N PRO A 56 8.95 -14.30 17.58
CA PRO A 56 9.44 -15.48 18.30
C PRO A 56 9.47 -16.76 17.45
N GLU A 57 10.20 -17.78 17.90
CA GLU A 57 10.31 -19.05 17.15
C GLU A 57 8.97 -19.81 17.02
N ASP A 58 8.09 -19.66 18.02
CA ASP A 58 6.72 -20.17 18.04
C ASP A 58 5.70 -19.16 17.49
N GLY A 59 6.15 -17.96 17.13
CA GLY A 59 5.34 -16.92 16.53
C GLY A 59 4.91 -17.26 15.11
N SER A 60 3.65 -16.94 14.79
CA SER A 60 3.09 -17.12 13.45
C SER A 60 3.70 -16.14 12.46
N ILE A 61 4.07 -16.65 11.29
CA ILE A 61 4.41 -15.82 10.13
C ILE A 61 3.10 -15.31 9.50
N PRO A 62 3.02 -14.05 9.04
CA PRO A 62 1.83 -13.53 8.38
C PRO A 62 1.39 -14.40 7.20
N ASP A 63 0.08 -14.64 7.08
CA ASP A 63 -0.50 -15.48 6.03
C ASP A 63 -0.10 -14.98 4.62
N VAL A 64 -0.04 -13.66 4.41
CA VAL A 64 0.41 -13.07 3.14
C VAL A 64 1.83 -13.51 2.76
N SER A 65 2.74 -13.60 3.74
CA SER A 65 4.09 -14.07 3.53
C SER A 65 4.10 -15.57 3.25
N LEU A 66 3.34 -16.37 4.01
CA LEU A 66 3.24 -17.82 3.80
C LEU A 66 2.64 -18.19 2.45
N ILE A 67 1.69 -17.40 1.93
CA ILE A 67 1.15 -17.59 0.58
C ILE A 67 2.22 -17.26 -0.47
N THR A 68 2.95 -16.16 -0.29
CA THR A 68 3.92 -15.68 -1.29
C THR A 68 5.21 -16.52 -1.31
N LEU A 69 5.56 -17.17 -0.20
CA LEU A 69 6.67 -18.13 -0.10
C LEU A 69 6.50 -19.37 -0.99
N ARG A 70 5.33 -19.58 -1.61
CA ARG A 70 5.16 -20.51 -2.74
C ARG A 70 6.05 -20.15 -3.93
N HIS A 71 6.49 -18.89 -4.01
CA HIS A 71 7.44 -18.39 -4.99
C HIS A 71 8.54 -17.57 -4.28
N PRO A 72 9.53 -18.23 -3.65
CA PRO A 72 10.52 -17.57 -2.79
C PRO A 72 11.33 -16.48 -3.54
N GLY A 73 11.64 -16.67 -4.82
CA GLY A 73 12.28 -15.62 -5.63
C GLY A 73 11.46 -14.32 -5.73
N MET A 74 10.14 -14.41 -5.92
CA MET A 74 9.26 -13.23 -5.95
C MET A 74 9.11 -12.63 -4.56
N PHE A 75 8.98 -13.47 -3.54
CA PHE A 75 8.93 -13.01 -2.14
C PHE A 75 10.19 -12.20 -1.78
N ARG A 76 11.38 -12.67 -2.19
CA ARG A 76 12.66 -11.96 -1.97
C ARG A 76 12.64 -10.57 -2.56
N CYS A 77 12.26 -10.45 -3.83
CA CYS A 77 12.24 -9.19 -4.55
C CYS A 77 11.22 -8.22 -3.97
N GLN A 78 10.02 -8.71 -3.65
CA GLN A 78 8.97 -7.90 -3.01
C GLN A 78 9.43 -7.38 -1.64
N MET A 79 10.03 -8.24 -0.81
CA MET A 79 10.56 -7.83 0.49
C MET A 79 11.70 -6.82 0.37
N ALA A 80 12.62 -7.01 -0.59
CA ALA A 80 13.72 -6.08 -0.81
C ALA A 80 13.19 -4.68 -1.19
N MET A 81 12.24 -4.61 -2.12
CA MET A 81 11.60 -3.34 -2.51
C MET A 81 10.84 -2.71 -1.34
N GLY A 82 10.07 -3.52 -0.60
CA GLY A 82 9.33 -3.04 0.58
C GLY A 82 10.24 -2.49 1.68
N ILE A 83 11.36 -3.17 1.97
CA ILE A 83 12.36 -2.69 2.95
C ILE A 83 13.00 -1.39 2.47
N GLU A 84 13.36 -1.29 1.19
CA GLU A 84 13.94 -0.06 0.65
C GLU A 84 12.97 1.10 0.83
N LEU A 85 11.72 0.97 0.38
CA LEU A 85 10.72 2.04 0.46
C LEU A 85 10.30 2.41 1.89
N VAL A 86 10.22 1.44 2.81
CA VAL A 86 9.68 1.67 4.16
C VAL A 86 10.76 2.03 5.17
N ALA A 87 11.91 1.35 5.14
CA ALA A 87 12.96 1.49 6.16
C ALA A 87 14.13 2.38 5.72
N ARG A 88 14.35 2.53 4.40
CA ARG A 88 15.48 3.29 3.83
C ARG A 88 15.04 4.46 2.94
N GLY A 89 13.75 4.52 2.62
CA GLY A 89 13.15 5.57 1.81
C GLY A 89 13.31 6.95 2.44
N THR A 90 13.36 7.96 1.58
CA THR A 90 13.60 9.34 1.99
C THR A 90 12.32 10.16 2.07
N ILE A 91 11.19 9.66 1.56
CA ILE A 91 9.89 10.33 1.74
C ILE A 91 9.52 10.29 3.24
N PRO A 92 9.10 11.42 3.85
CA PRO A 92 8.68 11.45 5.24
C PRO A 92 7.60 10.42 5.52
N ALA A 93 7.73 9.68 6.63
CA ALA A 93 6.89 8.52 6.91
C ALA A 93 5.39 8.82 6.83
N ARG A 94 4.95 9.98 7.34
CA ARG A 94 3.55 10.40 7.25
C ARG A 94 3.08 10.57 5.81
N GLU A 95 3.89 11.21 4.97
CA GLU A 95 3.57 11.48 3.56
C GLU A 95 3.59 10.21 2.72
N ARG A 96 4.52 9.28 3.02
CA ARG A 96 4.55 7.94 2.45
C ARG A 96 3.24 7.20 2.72
N GLU A 97 2.73 7.26 3.95
CA GLU A 97 1.46 6.62 4.31
C GLU A 97 0.24 7.30 3.67
N LEU A 98 0.23 8.63 3.48
CA LEU A 98 -0.82 9.30 2.71
C LEU A 98 -0.89 8.78 1.27
N ALA A 99 0.26 8.62 0.61
CA ALA A 99 0.34 8.08 -0.74
C ALA A 99 -0.15 6.63 -0.80
N VAL A 100 0.31 5.77 0.12
CA VAL A 100 -0.09 4.36 0.17
C VAL A 100 -1.57 4.20 0.49
N LEU A 101 -2.11 4.94 1.47
CA LEU A 101 -3.54 4.91 1.80
C LEU A 101 -4.39 5.31 0.59
N ARG A 102 -4.05 6.41 -0.08
CA ARG A 102 -4.80 6.84 -1.28
C ARG A 102 -4.74 5.78 -2.37
N LEU A 103 -3.57 5.18 -2.58
CA LEU A 103 -3.42 4.10 -3.54
C LEU A 103 -4.29 2.89 -3.18
N ALA A 104 -4.20 2.41 -1.94
CA ALA A 104 -4.94 1.25 -1.47
C ALA A 104 -6.47 1.46 -1.59
N TRP A 105 -6.95 2.68 -1.31
CA TRP A 105 -8.35 3.06 -1.53
C TRP A 105 -8.74 2.97 -3.01
N LEU A 106 -7.97 3.61 -3.88
CA LEU A 106 -8.22 3.63 -5.33
C LEU A 106 -8.12 2.24 -5.97
N ALA A 107 -7.20 1.40 -5.49
CA ALA A 107 -7.06 0.01 -5.88
C ALA A 107 -8.11 -0.91 -5.23
N ARG A 108 -8.93 -0.36 -4.32
CA ARG A 108 -9.98 -1.06 -3.59
C ARG A 108 -9.42 -2.32 -2.92
N ALA A 109 -8.33 -2.16 -2.18
CA ALA A 109 -7.51 -3.22 -1.62
C ALA A 109 -7.72 -3.32 -0.09
N PRO A 110 -8.61 -4.22 0.40
CA PRO A 110 -8.97 -4.24 1.82
C PRO A 110 -7.81 -4.57 2.76
N PHE A 111 -6.96 -5.53 2.36
CA PHE A 111 -5.79 -5.91 3.14
C PHE A 111 -4.82 -4.73 3.29
N GLU A 112 -4.38 -4.17 2.17
CA GLU A 112 -3.44 -3.07 2.14
C GLU A 112 -3.98 -1.83 2.87
N TRP A 113 -5.23 -1.46 2.62
CA TRP A 113 -5.88 -0.33 3.31
C TRP A 113 -5.82 -0.51 4.83
N SER A 114 -6.28 -1.65 5.35
CA SER A 114 -6.36 -1.86 6.80
C SER A 114 -5.00 -1.89 7.51
N GLU A 115 -4.00 -2.55 6.93
CA GLU A 115 -2.62 -2.53 7.48
C GLU A 115 -2.08 -1.09 7.49
N HIS A 116 -2.28 -0.34 6.40
CA HIS A 116 -1.76 1.01 6.28
C HIS A 116 -2.55 2.07 7.07
N VAL A 117 -3.81 1.81 7.43
CA VAL A 117 -4.52 2.64 8.41
C VAL A 117 -3.85 2.55 9.78
N VAL A 118 -3.44 1.34 10.19
CA VAL A 118 -2.73 1.13 11.46
C VAL A 118 -1.32 1.74 11.42
N ILE A 119 -0.60 1.56 10.32
CA ILE A 119 0.76 2.11 10.15
C ILE A 119 0.70 3.64 10.04
N GLY A 120 -0.20 4.18 9.22
CA GLY A 120 -0.47 5.61 9.07
C GLY A 120 -0.71 6.31 10.40
N LYS A 121 -1.56 5.74 11.27
CA LYS A 121 -1.78 6.26 12.62
C LYS A 121 -0.50 6.33 13.45
N LYS A 122 0.37 5.31 13.36
CA LYS A 122 1.69 5.32 14.04
C LYS A 122 2.65 6.37 13.44
N CYS A 123 2.47 6.71 12.17
CA CYS A 123 3.23 7.74 11.47
C CYS A 123 2.62 9.16 11.58
N GLY A 124 1.54 9.33 12.35
CA GLY A 124 0.92 10.63 12.60
C GLY A 124 -0.18 11.03 11.61
N VAL A 125 -0.70 10.10 10.81
CA VAL A 125 -1.95 10.30 10.05
C VAL A 125 -3.13 10.15 11.00
N THR A 126 -3.95 11.20 11.12
CA THR A 126 -5.11 11.22 12.02
C THR A 126 -6.29 10.43 11.45
N ALA A 127 -7.28 10.11 12.29
CA ALA A 127 -8.50 9.44 11.82
C ALA A 127 -9.28 10.33 10.83
N GLU A 128 -9.34 11.62 11.11
CA GLU A 128 -9.96 12.62 10.24
C GLU A 128 -9.27 12.69 8.87
N GLU A 129 -7.94 12.53 8.83
CA GLU A 129 -7.18 12.45 7.59
C GLU A 129 -7.39 11.14 6.83
N ILE A 130 -7.53 10.00 7.53
CA ILE A 130 -7.86 8.73 6.89
C ILE A 130 -9.22 8.81 6.19
N GLU A 131 -10.24 9.36 6.85
CA GLU A 131 -11.53 9.61 6.21
C GLU A 131 -11.37 10.57 5.02
N ARG A 132 -10.59 11.65 5.18
CA ARG A 132 -10.32 12.61 4.09
C ARG A 132 -9.60 11.98 2.90
N VAL A 133 -8.72 11.00 3.09
CA VAL A 133 -8.04 10.28 2.00
C VAL A 133 -9.05 9.59 1.07
N THR A 134 -10.19 9.12 1.60
CA THR A 134 -11.26 8.52 0.77
C THR A 134 -11.92 9.55 -0.17
N GLN A 135 -11.93 10.82 0.24
CA GLN A 135 -12.48 11.96 -0.51
C GLN A 135 -11.51 12.50 -1.56
N GLY A 136 -10.21 12.22 -1.43
CA GLY A 136 -9.19 12.50 -2.44
C GLY A 136 -8.42 13.81 -2.26
N SER A 137 -7.56 14.11 -3.25
CA SER A 137 -6.64 15.27 -3.20
C SER A 137 -7.34 16.62 -3.29
N SER A 138 -8.60 16.66 -3.74
CA SER A 138 -9.43 17.86 -3.81
C SER A 138 -10.20 18.18 -2.53
N ALA A 139 -10.16 17.29 -1.53
CA ALA A 139 -10.84 17.51 -0.26
C ALA A 139 -10.23 18.67 0.53
N GLU A 140 -11.08 19.46 1.19
CA GLU A 140 -10.63 20.55 2.04
C GLU A 140 -9.83 20.05 3.26
N GLY A 141 -8.82 20.81 3.66
CA GLY A 141 -8.03 20.54 4.87
C GLY A 141 -6.65 19.91 4.61
N TRP A 142 -6.29 19.65 3.35
CA TRP A 142 -4.91 19.35 2.97
C TRP A 142 -4.10 20.64 2.82
N SER A 143 -2.82 20.59 3.19
CA SER A 143 -1.85 21.55 2.68
C SER A 143 -1.63 21.36 1.17
N GLU A 144 -1.05 22.38 0.50
CA GLU A 144 -0.70 22.30 -0.93
C GLU A 144 0.16 21.07 -1.23
N HIS A 145 1.15 20.79 -0.37
CA HIS A 145 2.05 19.65 -0.52
C HIS A 145 1.35 18.29 -0.34
N GLU A 146 0.55 18.13 0.71
CA GLU A 146 -0.17 16.87 0.95
C GLU A 146 -1.19 16.57 -0.15
N ALA A 147 -1.89 17.60 -0.63
CA ALA A 147 -2.77 17.47 -1.78
C ALA A 147 -1.99 17.01 -3.02
N ALA A 148 -0.78 17.54 -3.25
CA ALA A 148 0.08 17.11 -4.36
C ALA A 148 0.57 15.65 -4.21
N VAL A 149 0.88 15.19 -3.00
CA VAL A 149 1.24 13.77 -2.75
C VAL A 149 0.08 12.84 -3.12
N LEU A 150 -1.14 13.16 -2.69
CA LEU A 150 -2.35 12.40 -3.02
C LEU A 150 -2.67 12.46 -4.52
N ARG A 151 -2.52 13.65 -5.13
CA ARG A 151 -2.79 13.88 -6.55
C ARG A 151 -1.82 13.13 -7.45
N ALA A 152 -0.55 13.04 -7.07
CA ALA A 152 0.44 12.27 -7.81
C ALA A 152 0.02 10.80 -7.91
N VAL A 153 -0.54 10.22 -6.85
CA VAL A 153 -1.08 8.85 -6.88
C VAL A 153 -2.28 8.73 -7.83
N GLU A 154 -3.21 9.69 -7.78
CA GLU A 154 -4.38 9.73 -8.67
C GLU A 154 -3.96 9.86 -10.14
N GLU A 155 -2.98 10.72 -10.42
CA GLU A 155 -2.35 10.93 -11.73
C GLU A 155 -1.65 9.67 -12.25
N LEU A 156 -0.88 8.99 -11.40
CA LEU A 156 -0.20 7.75 -11.78
C LEU A 156 -1.19 6.62 -12.09
N LEU A 157 -2.27 6.49 -11.32
CA LEU A 157 -3.29 5.46 -11.59
C LEU A 157 -4.14 5.80 -12.81
N GLY A 158 -4.54 7.07 -12.99
CA GLY A 158 -5.44 7.50 -14.06
C GLY A 158 -4.75 7.74 -15.40
N ASN A 159 -3.59 8.41 -15.38
CA ASN A 159 -2.89 8.89 -16.57
C ASN A 159 -1.51 8.24 -16.76
N GLN A 160 -1.06 7.40 -15.83
CA GLN A 160 0.25 6.73 -15.88
C GLN A 160 1.44 7.71 -15.86
N CYS A 161 1.22 8.96 -15.42
CA CYS A 161 2.23 10.00 -15.35
C CYS A 161 1.80 11.11 -14.39
N ILE A 162 2.73 11.58 -13.56
CA ILE A 162 2.56 12.79 -12.74
C ILE A 162 2.57 14.01 -13.67
N SER A 163 1.65 14.96 -13.48
CA SER A 163 1.59 16.18 -14.29
C SER A 163 2.73 17.15 -13.94
N ASP A 164 3.10 18.03 -14.87
CA ASP A 164 4.11 19.07 -14.63
C ASP A 164 3.75 19.93 -13.40
N GLU A 165 2.47 20.27 -13.21
CA GLU A 165 1.99 21.10 -12.10
C GLU A 165 2.13 20.40 -10.73
N THR A 166 1.74 19.13 -10.65
CA THR A 166 1.90 18.32 -9.44
C THR A 166 3.38 18.10 -9.14
N TRP A 167 4.18 17.81 -10.17
CA TRP A 167 5.63 17.66 -10.05
C TRP A 167 6.30 18.94 -9.52
N GLU A 168 5.99 20.10 -10.10
CA GLU A 168 6.53 21.38 -9.68
C GLU A 168 6.17 21.70 -8.23
N THR A 169 4.95 21.37 -7.79
CA THR A 169 4.54 21.54 -6.39
C THR A 169 5.36 20.66 -5.45
N LEU A 170 5.50 19.36 -5.77
CA LEU A 170 6.30 18.42 -4.97
C LEU A 170 7.78 18.84 -4.91
N ALA A 171 8.34 19.30 -6.03
CA ALA A 171 9.74 19.69 -6.15
C ALA A 171 10.12 20.95 -5.35
N ARG A 172 9.14 21.67 -4.77
CA ARG A 172 9.43 22.78 -3.84
C ARG A 172 9.97 22.30 -2.49
N THR A 173 9.67 21.07 -2.10
CA THR A 173 10.00 20.50 -0.78
C THR A 173 10.74 19.17 -0.89
N TYR A 174 10.50 18.39 -1.95
CA TYR A 174 11.19 17.15 -2.22
C TYR A 174 12.52 17.34 -2.97
N ASP A 175 13.50 16.54 -2.58
CA ASP A 175 14.73 16.38 -3.34
C ASP A 175 14.57 15.37 -4.50
N GLU A 176 15.62 15.23 -5.33
CA GLU A 176 15.62 14.33 -6.48
C GLU A 176 15.35 12.86 -6.09
N LYS A 177 15.80 12.43 -4.91
CA LYS A 177 15.58 11.04 -4.46
C LYS A 177 14.11 10.83 -4.13
N GLN A 178 13.48 11.77 -3.43
CA GLN A 178 12.07 11.70 -3.07
C GLN A 178 11.16 11.79 -4.30
N LEU A 179 11.50 12.65 -5.27
CA LEU A 179 10.78 12.75 -6.54
C LEU A 179 10.86 11.47 -7.39
N LEU A 180 12.01 10.77 -7.35
CA LEU A 180 12.18 9.47 -8.00
C LEU A 180 11.46 8.35 -7.23
N GLU A 181 11.48 8.42 -5.89
CA GLU A 181 10.91 7.40 -5.01
C GLU A 181 9.38 7.35 -5.09
N LEU A 182 8.70 8.50 -5.15
CA LEU A 182 7.23 8.55 -5.13
C LEU A 182 6.54 7.71 -6.22
N PRO A 183 6.90 7.79 -7.52
CA PRO A 183 6.30 6.93 -8.53
C PRO A 183 6.68 5.44 -8.35
N MET A 184 7.88 5.13 -7.84
CA MET A 184 8.28 3.75 -7.53
C MET A 184 7.50 3.18 -6.35
N LEU A 185 7.24 3.99 -5.32
CA LEU A 185 6.39 3.67 -4.19
C LEU A 185 5.00 3.31 -4.67
N ALA A 186 4.37 4.21 -5.44
CA ALA A 186 3.04 3.98 -5.99
C ALA A 186 2.99 2.70 -6.86
N GLY A 187 3.94 2.51 -7.78
CA GLY A 187 4.00 1.29 -8.59
C GLY A 187 4.15 0.01 -7.78
N SER A 188 4.97 0.03 -6.73
CA SER A 188 5.22 -1.14 -5.87
C SER A 188 3.99 -1.52 -5.04
N TYR A 189 3.26 -0.52 -4.53
CA TYR A 189 2.02 -0.76 -3.80
C TYR A 189 0.87 -1.14 -4.74
N LEU A 190 0.80 -0.62 -5.98
CA LEU A 190 -0.18 -1.09 -6.96
C LEU A 190 0.04 -2.57 -7.35
N MET A 191 1.30 -2.97 -7.54
CA MET A 191 1.67 -4.38 -7.75
C MET A 191 1.22 -5.25 -6.56
N THR A 192 1.44 -4.76 -5.33
CA THR A 192 1.05 -5.44 -4.10
C THR A 192 -0.48 -5.58 -3.99
N ALA A 193 -1.23 -4.51 -4.24
CA ALA A 193 -2.67 -4.52 -4.30
C ALA A 193 -3.21 -5.50 -5.36
N PHE A 194 -2.61 -5.53 -6.56
CA PHE A 194 -2.97 -6.50 -7.60
C PHE A 194 -2.77 -7.94 -7.14
N GLN A 195 -1.62 -8.24 -6.53
CA GLN A 195 -1.34 -9.55 -5.98
C GLN A 195 -2.38 -9.93 -4.92
N GLN A 196 -2.53 -9.09 -3.88
CA GLN A 196 -3.36 -9.38 -2.72
C GLN A 196 -4.84 -9.50 -3.07
N ASN A 197 -5.35 -8.60 -3.91
CA ASN A 197 -6.72 -8.66 -4.39
C ASN A 197 -6.97 -9.93 -5.21
N SER A 198 -6.01 -10.30 -6.05
CA SER A 198 -6.13 -11.47 -6.93
C SER A 198 -6.03 -12.78 -6.18
N ILE A 199 -5.20 -12.88 -5.15
CA ILE A 199 -5.07 -14.11 -4.34
C ILE A 199 -6.04 -14.15 -3.17
N ARG A 200 -6.82 -13.09 -2.96
CA ARG A 200 -7.79 -12.95 -1.86
C ARG A 200 -7.10 -13.05 -0.50
N THR A 201 -6.02 -12.29 -0.32
CA THR A 201 -5.23 -12.32 0.92
C THR A 201 -6.15 -12.10 2.14
N PRO A 202 -6.08 -12.98 3.15
CA PRO A 202 -6.94 -12.85 4.32
C PRO A 202 -6.54 -11.62 5.14
N LEU A 203 -7.53 -10.92 5.68
CA LEU A 203 -7.29 -9.82 6.61
C LEU A 203 -6.68 -10.35 7.91
N ASN A 204 -5.90 -9.50 8.57
CA ASN A 204 -5.62 -9.71 9.98
C ASN A 204 -6.95 -9.71 10.75
N LYS A 205 -7.12 -10.66 11.69
CA LYS A 205 -8.36 -10.84 12.45
C LYS A 205 -8.80 -9.59 13.22
N ALA A 206 -7.87 -8.71 13.54
CA ALA A 206 -8.14 -7.46 14.24
C ALA A 206 -8.73 -6.35 13.35
N TYR A 207 -8.74 -6.53 12.02
CA TYR A 207 -9.03 -5.46 11.07
C TYR A 207 -10.36 -5.65 10.37
N THR A 208 -10.96 -4.54 9.95
CA THR A 208 -12.24 -4.53 9.23
C THR A 208 -12.09 -4.15 7.76
N GLY A 209 -10.87 -4.09 7.23
CA GLY A 209 -10.61 -3.90 5.80
C GLY A 209 -10.96 -2.48 5.36
N LEU A 210 -11.69 -2.33 4.26
CA LEU A 210 -12.09 -1.01 3.74
C LEU A 210 -13.07 -0.25 4.66
N ASN A 211 -13.58 -0.90 5.71
CA ASN A 211 -14.38 -0.27 6.75
C ASN A 211 -13.56 0.36 7.87
N ASP A 212 -12.22 0.20 7.87
CA ASP A 212 -11.33 0.89 8.78
C ASP A 212 -11.17 2.35 8.34
N ARG A 213 -12.16 3.20 8.62
CA ARG A 213 -12.20 4.64 8.31
C ARG A 213 -12.29 5.45 9.60
#